data_AF-A0A443SQ50-F1
#
_entry.id   AF-A0A443SQ50-F1
#
_cell.length_a   1.000
_cell.length_b   1.000
_cell.length_c   1.000
_cell.angle_alpha   90.00
_cell.angle_beta   90.00
_cell.angle_gamma   90.00
#
_symmetry.space_group_name_H-M   'P 1'
#
loop_
_entity.id
_entity.type
_entity.pdbx_description
1 polymer ?
#
loop_
_entity_poly.entity_id
_entity_poly.type
_entity_poly.pdbx_seq_one_letter_code
_entity_poly.pdbx_strand_id
1 'polypeptide(L)'
;MAKYLAQIIVLGAQVVGRAFTRALKQEYAASQAAAGRRATTQGEQYKSAANDSKLGISLDEALQILNVDKKLNKEEVEKNYQHLFTINEKAKGGSFYLQSKTCFNRPLLAHTRHLSTKNGVSLDYFREAINEENIAKCIQKLNSLPVFARKNTAMTGVSMSAVLVPFCYNANNEPSVIVTLRSAKLLSHKWMICFPGGKQSEEDNDDAAKTAVRETVEELGIDASAIKVIGCLNPVPTRQRDGFITPVLAVVDREYFSKKDALSLNEQEVERIFFVPLHKLCEEKYWRYTQWLNGYATPVYKDDVFNDGDAPRIWGLTSFMLYAILMGLLPRAFTVQLPLKIAKKAY
;
A
#
# COMPACT_ATOMS: atom_id res chain seq x y z
N MET A 1 11.25 30.66 -43.90
CA MET A 1 11.82 30.05 -42.68
C MET A 1 11.03 28.82 -42.18
N ALA A 2 9.69 28.80 -42.20
CA ALA A 2 8.90 27.65 -41.72
C ALA A 2 9.00 26.36 -42.56
N LYS A 3 9.21 26.43 -43.88
CA LYS A 3 9.34 25.22 -44.75
C LYS A 3 10.60 24.39 -44.48
N TYR A 4 11.70 25.00 -44.04
CA TYR A 4 12.97 24.30 -43.78
C TYR A 4 12.99 23.62 -42.41
N LEU A 5 12.31 24.19 -41.40
CA LEU A 5 12.14 23.58 -40.08
C LEU A 5 11.25 22.33 -40.12
N ALA A 6 10.19 22.34 -40.93
CA ALA A 6 9.33 21.16 -41.12
C ALA A 6 10.07 20.01 -41.82
N GLN A 7 10.95 20.31 -42.79
CA GLN A 7 11.75 19.28 -43.46
C GLN A 7 12.81 18.65 -42.55
N ILE A 8 13.44 19.42 -41.66
CA ILE A 8 14.43 18.90 -40.70
C ILE A 8 13.76 18.00 -39.64
N ILE A 9 12.55 18.35 -39.19
CA ILE A 9 11.79 17.55 -38.21
C ILE A 9 11.30 16.23 -38.84
N VAL A 10 10.86 16.24 -40.10
CA VAL A 10 10.38 15.04 -40.80
C VAL A 10 11.54 14.09 -41.16
N LEU A 11 12.71 14.62 -41.55
CA LEU A 11 13.91 13.81 -41.79
C LEU A 11 14.47 13.20 -40.50
N GLY A 12 14.44 13.93 -39.38
CA GLY A 12 14.85 13.41 -38.07
C GLY A 12 13.98 12.27 -37.56
N ALA A 13 12.67 12.34 -37.80
CA ALA A 13 11.72 11.30 -37.37
C ALA A 13 11.86 9.98 -38.15
N GLN A 14 12.17 10.04 -39.45
CA GLN A 14 12.27 8.83 -40.29
C GLN A 14 13.55 8.02 -40.06
N VAL A 15 14.65 8.66 -39.64
CA VAL A 15 15.94 7.99 -39.39
C VAL A 15 15.94 7.28 -38.02
N VAL A 16 15.37 7.91 -36.99
CA VAL A 16 15.31 7.33 -35.63
C VAL A 16 14.33 6.14 -35.56
N GLY A 17 13.19 6.22 -36.27
CA GLY A 17 12.18 5.15 -36.26
C GLY A 17 12.61 3.83 -36.94
N ARG A 18 13.41 3.89 -38.01
CA ARG A 18 13.86 2.69 -38.75
C ARG A 18 15.02 1.96 -38.08
N ALA A 19 15.87 2.66 -37.32
CA ALA A 19 16.93 2.03 -36.53
C ALA A 19 16.36 1.33 -35.29
N PHE A 20 15.38 1.95 -34.63
CA PHE A 20 14.75 1.41 -33.42
C PHE A 20 13.92 0.14 -33.69
N THR A 21 13.20 0.09 -34.82
CA THR A 21 12.40 -1.09 -35.21
C THR A 21 13.23 -2.30 -35.66
N ARG A 22 14.43 -2.08 -36.21
CA ARG A 22 15.36 -3.16 -36.59
C ARG A 22 16.06 -3.78 -35.37
N ALA A 23 16.42 -2.96 -34.38
CA ALA A 23 17.02 -3.44 -33.14
C ALA A 23 16.05 -4.34 -32.33
N LEU A 24 14.78 -3.93 -32.21
CA LEU A 24 13.78 -4.72 -31.49
C LEU A 24 13.44 -6.04 -32.18
N LYS A 25 13.41 -6.07 -33.52
CA LYS A 25 13.12 -7.30 -34.28
C LYS A 25 14.26 -8.31 -34.20
N GLN A 26 15.52 -7.85 -34.07
CA GLN A 26 16.69 -8.71 -33.87
C GLN A 26 16.76 -9.31 -32.47
N GLU A 27 16.42 -8.54 -31.43
CA GLU A 27 16.41 -9.06 -30.05
C GLU A 27 15.30 -10.10 -29.82
N TYR A 28 14.13 -9.91 -30.44
CA TYR A 28 13.01 -10.86 -30.31
C TYR A 28 13.30 -12.22 -30.96
N ALA A 29 13.95 -12.22 -32.13
CA ALA A 29 14.35 -13.45 -32.81
C ALA A 29 15.49 -14.20 -32.09
N ALA A 30 16.45 -13.47 -31.53
CA ALA A 30 17.55 -14.04 -30.74
C ALA A 30 17.05 -14.68 -29.42
N SER A 31 16.03 -14.06 -28.80
CA SER A 31 15.42 -14.55 -27.56
C SER A 31 14.61 -15.85 -27.78
N GLN A 32 13.84 -15.95 -28.87
CA GLN A 32 13.10 -17.18 -29.19
C GLN A 32 14.04 -18.35 -29.57
N ALA A 33 15.15 -18.08 -30.26
CA ALA A 33 16.16 -19.10 -30.61
C ALA A 33 17.01 -19.58 -29.40
N ALA A 34 17.03 -18.81 -28.30
CA ALA A 34 17.66 -19.18 -27.04
C ALA A 34 16.70 -19.96 -26.12
N ALA A 35 15.40 -19.64 -26.16
CA ALA A 35 14.35 -20.36 -25.42
C ALA A 35 14.15 -21.80 -25.93
N GLY A 36 14.22 -22.02 -27.25
CA GLY A 36 14.07 -23.36 -27.85
C GLY A 36 15.19 -24.36 -27.52
N ARG A 37 16.36 -23.89 -27.04
CA ARG A 37 17.52 -24.74 -26.71
C ARG A 37 17.58 -25.21 -25.25
N ARG A 38 16.73 -24.68 -24.37
CA ARG A 38 16.71 -25.01 -22.92
C ARG A 38 15.62 -26.01 -22.51
N ALA A 39 14.81 -26.49 -23.46
CA ALA A 39 13.66 -27.34 -23.17
C ALA A 39 13.93 -28.85 -23.11
N THR A 40 15.16 -29.34 -23.31
CA THR A 40 15.43 -30.77 -23.57
C THR A 40 16.15 -31.57 -22.49
N THR A 41 16.45 -31.05 -21.30
CA THR A 41 16.99 -31.94 -20.24
C THR A 41 16.45 -31.59 -18.86
N GLN A 42 15.77 -32.59 -18.31
CA GLN A 42 15.07 -32.75 -17.02
C GLN A 42 15.77 -32.07 -15.84
N GLY A 43 15.09 -31.59 -14.79
CA GLY A 43 13.74 -31.86 -14.34
C GLY A 43 13.71 -31.92 -12.82
N GLU A 44 14.26 -30.90 -12.14
CA GLU A 44 14.24 -30.73 -10.67
C GLU A 44 14.60 -29.28 -10.21
N GLN A 45 15.11 -28.43 -11.12
CA GLN A 45 15.57 -27.04 -10.89
C GLN A 45 14.46 -25.97 -10.79
N TYR A 46 13.18 -26.32 -10.94
CA TYR A 46 12.13 -25.33 -11.20
C TYR A 46 11.69 -24.47 -10.00
N LYS A 47 12.09 -24.81 -8.76
CA LYS A 47 11.72 -24.03 -7.55
C LYS A 47 12.82 -23.07 -7.04
N SER A 48 14.09 -23.32 -7.36
CA SER A 48 15.20 -22.41 -6.98
C SER A 48 15.46 -21.33 -8.05
N ALA A 49 15.20 -21.65 -9.32
CA ALA A 49 15.37 -20.72 -10.44
C ALA A 49 14.41 -19.52 -10.41
N ALA A 50 13.25 -19.63 -9.77
CA ALA A 50 12.26 -18.54 -9.71
C ALA A 50 12.74 -17.37 -8.81
N ASN A 51 13.43 -17.65 -7.71
CA ASN A 51 14.02 -16.61 -6.85
C ASN A 51 15.34 -16.07 -7.43
N ASP A 52 16.15 -16.92 -8.07
CA ASP A 52 17.38 -16.51 -8.76
C ASP A 52 17.08 -15.59 -9.97
N SER A 53 15.95 -15.79 -10.64
CA SER A 53 15.51 -14.94 -11.76
C SER A 53 15.10 -13.53 -11.34
N LYS A 54 14.73 -13.31 -10.07
CA LYS A 54 14.26 -12.01 -9.54
C LYS A 54 15.40 -11.18 -8.93
N LEU A 55 16.49 -11.82 -8.50
CA LEU A 55 17.67 -11.19 -7.86
C LEU A 55 18.94 -11.25 -8.72
N GLY A 56 18.94 -12.05 -9.79
CA GLY A 56 20.01 -12.10 -10.79
C GLY A 56 21.31 -12.78 -10.35
N ILE A 57 21.36 -13.41 -9.17
CA ILE A 57 22.38 -14.38 -8.66
C ILE A 57 21.78 -15.22 -7.52
N SER A 58 22.33 -16.41 -7.27
CA SER A 58 21.91 -17.28 -6.15
C SER A 58 22.58 -16.95 -4.81
N LEU A 59 22.00 -17.41 -3.70
CA LEU A 59 22.55 -17.18 -2.35
C LEU A 59 23.95 -17.78 -2.15
N ASP A 60 24.17 -19.00 -2.65
CA ASP A 60 25.48 -19.64 -2.57
C ASP A 60 26.50 -18.92 -3.46
N GLU A 61 26.07 -18.38 -4.60
CA GLU A 61 26.91 -17.56 -5.49
C GLU A 61 27.29 -16.22 -4.83
N ALA A 62 26.37 -15.58 -4.10
CA ALA A 62 26.66 -14.36 -3.35
C ALA A 62 27.67 -14.59 -2.21
N LEU A 63 27.57 -15.72 -1.50
CA LEU A 63 28.52 -16.12 -0.45
C LEU A 63 29.91 -16.41 -1.04
N GLN A 64 29.97 -17.04 -2.21
CA GLN A 64 31.21 -17.27 -2.94
C GLN A 64 31.86 -15.95 -3.42
N ILE A 65 31.06 -15.01 -3.94
CA ILE A 65 31.56 -13.71 -4.40
C ILE A 65 32.16 -12.90 -3.24
N LEU A 66 31.55 -12.96 -2.06
CA LEU A 66 32.04 -12.29 -0.86
C LEU A 66 33.15 -13.08 -0.12
N ASN A 67 33.40 -14.32 -0.56
CA ASN A 67 34.35 -15.26 0.02
C ASN A 67 34.17 -15.41 1.55
N VAL A 68 32.94 -15.67 1.98
CA VAL A 68 32.59 -15.84 3.40
C VAL A 68 31.89 -17.18 3.64
N ASP A 69 32.28 -17.87 4.70
CA ASP A 69 31.65 -19.13 5.12
C ASP A 69 30.23 -18.94 5.67
N LYS A 70 29.42 -20.00 5.67
CA LYS A 70 28.00 -20.00 6.10
C LYS A 70 27.77 -19.57 7.56
N LYS A 71 28.82 -19.44 8.37
CA LYS A 71 28.75 -18.87 9.72
C LYS A 71 28.87 -17.35 9.62
N LEU A 72 27.73 -16.68 9.54
CA LEU A 72 27.56 -15.25 9.30
C LEU A 72 28.15 -14.38 10.42
N ASN A 73 29.42 -13.99 10.28
CA ASN A 73 30.05 -12.95 11.09
C ASN A 73 29.92 -11.58 10.40
N LYS A 74 29.22 -10.65 11.04
CA LYS A 74 28.83 -9.34 10.46
C LYS A 74 30.02 -8.46 10.10
N GLU A 75 31.05 -8.47 10.95
CA GLU A 75 32.22 -7.61 10.78
C GLU A 75 33.09 -8.07 9.60
N GLU A 76 33.12 -9.37 9.34
CA GLU A 76 33.90 -9.99 8.28
C GLU A 76 33.25 -9.77 6.90
N VAL A 77 31.92 -9.88 6.82
CA VAL A 77 31.15 -9.60 5.59
C VAL A 77 31.27 -8.13 5.19
N GLU A 78 31.13 -7.19 6.14
CA GLU A 78 31.25 -5.76 5.85
C GLU A 78 32.68 -5.40 5.42
N LYS A 79 33.68 -5.96 6.10
CA LYS A 79 35.09 -5.77 5.74
C LYS A 79 35.39 -6.26 4.31
N ASN A 80 34.93 -7.46 3.95
CA ASN A 80 35.17 -8.02 2.63
C ASN A 80 34.37 -7.30 1.53
N TYR A 81 33.14 -6.88 1.84
CA TYR A 81 32.33 -6.03 0.95
C TYR A 81 33.02 -4.71 0.64
N GLN A 82 33.45 -3.97 1.68
CA GLN A 82 34.12 -2.68 1.51
C GLN A 82 35.42 -2.85 0.73
N HIS A 83 36.20 -3.89 1.04
CA HIS A 83 37.41 -4.21 0.30
C HIS A 83 37.15 -4.46 -1.19
N LEU A 84 36.22 -5.36 -1.53
CA LEU A 84 35.87 -5.69 -2.91
C LEU A 84 35.24 -4.52 -3.67
N PHE A 85 34.49 -3.66 -2.97
CA PHE A 85 33.91 -2.46 -3.55
C PHE A 85 34.98 -1.40 -3.86
N THR A 86 35.91 -1.17 -2.93
CA THR A 86 37.00 -0.19 -3.07
C THR A 86 38.03 -0.61 -4.12
N ILE A 87 38.35 -1.90 -4.25
CA ILE A 87 39.28 -2.37 -5.29
C ILE A 87 38.67 -2.24 -6.69
N ASN A 88 37.34 -2.36 -6.80
CA ASN A 88 36.62 -2.23 -8.07
C ASN A 88 36.09 -0.81 -8.34
N GLU A 89 36.54 0.20 -7.60
CA GLU A 89 36.18 1.59 -7.86
C GLU A 89 36.61 2.05 -9.25
N LYS A 90 35.67 2.67 -9.97
CA LYS A 90 35.85 3.16 -11.34
C LYS A 90 37.04 4.11 -11.48
N ALA A 91 37.35 4.88 -10.43
CA ALA A 91 38.50 5.78 -10.37
C ALA A 91 39.86 5.06 -10.32
N LYS A 92 39.88 3.78 -9.95
CA LYS A 92 41.08 2.91 -9.89
C LYS A 92 41.14 1.90 -11.04
N GLY A 93 40.29 2.05 -12.05
CA GLY A 93 40.23 1.17 -13.22
C GLY A 93 39.29 -0.04 -13.09
N GLY A 94 38.42 -0.06 -12.08
CA GLY A 94 37.47 -1.16 -11.86
C GLY A 94 36.23 -1.16 -12.78
N SER A 95 35.59 -2.32 -12.91
CA SER A 95 34.42 -2.54 -13.78
C SER A 95 33.11 -2.05 -13.14
N PHE A 96 32.37 -1.20 -13.85
CA PHE A 96 31.05 -0.68 -13.47
C PHE A 96 30.02 -1.79 -13.20
N TYR A 97 30.17 -2.94 -13.85
CA TYR A 97 29.31 -4.11 -13.69
C TYR A 97 29.47 -4.76 -12.31
N LEU A 98 30.70 -4.88 -11.81
CA LEU A 98 30.95 -5.44 -10.48
C LEU A 98 30.47 -4.49 -9.37
N GLN A 99 30.72 -3.18 -9.49
CA GLN A 99 30.23 -2.21 -8.50
C GLN A 99 28.71 -2.15 -8.42
N SER A 100 28.02 -2.31 -9.56
CA SER A 100 26.57 -2.33 -9.63
C SER A 100 25.99 -3.55 -8.87
N LYS A 101 26.60 -4.74 -9.02
CA LYS A 101 26.23 -5.95 -8.28
C LYS A 101 26.46 -5.81 -6.77
N THR A 102 27.54 -5.14 -6.37
CA THR A 102 27.86 -4.92 -4.96
C THR A 102 26.90 -3.91 -4.31
N CYS A 103 26.62 -2.76 -4.95
CA CYS A 103 25.60 -1.80 -4.49
C CYS A 103 24.18 -2.39 -4.37
N PHE A 104 23.83 -3.38 -5.20
CA PHE A 104 22.50 -4.02 -5.20
C PHE A 104 22.24 -4.87 -3.94
N ASN A 105 23.28 -5.26 -3.20
CA ASN A 105 23.17 -6.05 -1.97
C ASN A 105 22.86 -5.22 -0.70
N ARG A 106 22.87 -3.89 -0.80
CA ARG A 106 22.59 -2.96 0.31
C ARG A 106 21.21 -3.17 0.99
N PRO A 107 20.13 -3.54 0.29
CA PRO A 107 18.82 -3.82 0.93
C PRO A 107 18.78 -5.15 1.71
N LEU A 108 19.67 -6.11 1.44
CA LEU A 108 19.68 -7.40 2.14
C LEU A 108 20.23 -7.27 3.57
N LEU A 109 21.17 -6.35 3.79
CA LEU A 109 21.66 -5.96 5.12
C LEU A 109 20.55 -5.38 6.02
N ALA A 110 19.51 -4.79 5.42
CA ALA A 110 18.36 -4.22 6.12
C ALA A 110 17.37 -5.29 6.61
N HIS A 111 17.43 -6.52 6.10
CA HIS A 111 16.51 -7.60 6.47
C HIS A 111 16.89 -8.32 7.78
N THR A 112 18.10 -8.10 8.31
CA THR A 112 18.64 -8.99 9.34
C THR A 112 18.54 -8.57 10.80
N ARG A 113 18.15 -7.35 11.21
CA ARG A 113 17.96 -7.09 12.66
C ARG A 113 17.19 -5.78 12.92
N HIS A 114 15.96 -5.91 13.42
CA HIS A 114 15.11 -4.88 14.02
C HIS A 114 14.96 -3.57 13.23
N LEU A 115 14.06 -3.59 12.24
CA LEU A 115 13.55 -2.36 11.62
C LEU A 115 12.68 -1.63 12.64
N SER A 116 13.33 -0.85 13.49
CA SER A 116 12.75 0.39 13.98
C SER A 116 12.29 1.17 12.76
N THR A 117 11.01 1.46 12.68
CA THR A 117 10.53 2.57 11.83
C THR A 117 11.33 3.82 12.20
N LYS A 118 11.43 4.83 11.31
CA LYS A 118 12.13 6.09 11.63
C LYS A 118 11.62 6.76 12.93
N ASN A 119 10.45 6.35 13.42
CA ASN A 119 9.82 6.80 14.65
C ASN A 119 10.27 6.02 15.91
N GLY A 120 11.27 5.13 15.83
CA GLY A 120 11.77 4.36 16.98
C GLY A 120 10.99 3.09 17.32
N VAL A 121 9.92 2.78 16.56
CA VAL A 121 8.96 1.71 16.88
C VAL A 121 9.16 0.50 15.96
N SER A 122 9.24 -0.71 16.53
CA SER A 122 9.42 -1.95 15.77
C SER A 122 8.19 -2.32 14.95
N LEU A 123 8.38 -3.07 13.86
CA LEU A 123 7.27 -3.65 13.09
C LEU A 123 6.33 -4.54 13.93
N ASP A 124 6.85 -5.19 14.98
CA ASP A 124 6.06 -6.05 15.86
C ASP A 124 4.96 -5.29 16.60
N TYR A 125 5.20 -4.02 16.95
CA TYR A 125 4.15 -3.17 17.51
C TYR A 125 2.94 -3.04 16.58
N PHE A 126 3.17 -2.87 15.28
CA PHE A 126 2.08 -2.75 14.31
C PHE A 126 1.35 -4.08 14.12
N ARG A 127 2.05 -5.21 14.30
CA ARG A 127 1.45 -6.56 14.22
C ARG A 127 0.54 -6.81 15.42
N GLU A 128 1.03 -6.48 16.61
CA GLU A 128 0.26 -6.55 17.85
C GLU A 128 -0.94 -5.60 17.81
N ALA A 129 -0.78 -4.42 17.22
CA ALA A 129 -1.84 -3.41 17.17
C ALA A 129 -3.10 -3.88 16.43
N ILE A 130 -2.97 -4.68 15.36
CA ILE A 130 -4.12 -5.18 14.58
C ILE A 130 -4.71 -6.48 15.12
N ASN A 131 -4.35 -6.90 16.34
CA ASN A 131 -5.04 -8.00 16.99
C ASN A 131 -6.45 -7.60 17.45
N GLU A 132 -7.31 -8.58 17.65
CA GLU A 132 -8.73 -8.36 17.94
C GLU A 132 -8.96 -7.59 19.25
N GLU A 133 -8.15 -7.88 20.27
CA GLU A 133 -8.26 -7.24 21.59
C GLU A 133 -7.92 -5.75 21.51
N ASN A 134 -6.85 -5.37 20.81
CA ASN A 134 -6.43 -3.98 20.66
C ASN A 134 -7.39 -3.20 19.77
N ILE A 135 -7.92 -3.82 18.72
CA ILE A 135 -8.98 -3.22 17.91
C ILE A 135 -10.25 -3.01 18.76
N ALA A 136 -10.66 -3.98 19.57
CA ALA A 136 -11.82 -3.84 20.46
C ALA A 136 -11.62 -2.72 21.49
N LYS A 137 -10.44 -2.62 22.11
CA LYS A 137 -10.07 -1.51 23.01
C LYS A 137 -10.10 -0.16 22.28
N CYS A 138 -9.60 -0.12 21.04
CA CYS A 138 -9.64 1.08 20.20
C CYS A 138 -11.10 1.51 19.94
N ILE A 139 -11.98 0.58 19.55
CA ILE A 139 -13.41 0.83 19.34
C ILE A 139 -14.05 1.41 20.59
N GLN A 140 -13.84 0.77 21.75
CA GLN A 140 -14.40 1.24 23.02
C GLN A 140 -13.95 2.66 23.35
N LYS A 141 -12.64 2.93 23.19
CA LYS A 141 -12.07 4.26 23.41
C LYS A 141 -12.67 5.29 22.47
N LEU A 142 -12.71 5.02 21.17
CA LEU A 142 -13.21 5.97 20.18
C LEU A 142 -14.69 6.27 20.35
N ASN A 143 -15.51 5.25 20.65
CA ASN A 143 -16.95 5.42 20.91
C ASN A 143 -17.26 6.25 22.17
N SER A 144 -16.29 6.41 23.08
CA SER A 144 -16.41 7.30 24.23
C SER A 144 -16.13 8.78 23.90
N LEU A 145 -15.57 9.08 22.73
CA LEU A 145 -15.21 10.45 22.33
C LEU A 145 -16.43 11.21 21.80
N PRO A 146 -16.55 12.53 22.06
CA PRO A 146 -17.70 13.34 21.60
C PRO A 146 -17.91 13.34 20.08
N VAL A 147 -16.82 13.23 19.31
CA VAL A 147 -16.85 13.15 17.84
C VAL A 147 -17.59 11.91 17.35
N PHE A 148 -17.48 10.81 18.09
CA PHE A 148 -18.17 9.56 17.86
C PHE A 148 -19.24 9.37 18.94
N ALA A 149 -19.86 10.43 19.46
CA ALA A 149 -20.90 10.25 20.47
C ALA A 149 -22.10 9.50 19.88
N ARG A 150 -22.70 8.60 20.68
CA ARG A 150 -23.94 7.92 20.31
C ARG A 150 -25.02 8.95 19.97
N LYS A 151 -25.76 8.70 18.89
CA LYS A 151 -27.01 9.40 18.66
C LYS A 151 -28.04 8.98 19.69
N ASN A 152 -28.68 9.96 20.30
CA ASN A 152 -29.98 9.79 20.94
C ASN A 152 -31.07 10.30 19.98
N THR A 153 -31.40 9.55 18.92
CA THR A 153 -32.69 9.71 18.20
C THR A 153 -32.87 8.66 17.11
N ALA A 154 -34.08 8.10 17.03
CA ALA A 154 -34.56 7.38 15.86
C ALA A 154 -34.58 8.33 14.65
N MET A 155 -33.75 8.05 13.65
CA MET A 155 -33.57 8.92 12.49
C MET A 155 -34.28 8.35 11.28
N THR A 156 -35.60 8.53 11.24
CA THR A 156 -36.41 8.22 10.06
C THR A 156 -36.09 9.21 8.94
N GLY A 157 -35.73 8.70 7.75
CA GLY A 157 -35.55 9.52 6.55
C GLY A 157 -34.12 10.03 6.27
N VAL A 158 -33.09 9.46 6.91
CA VAL A 158 -31.68 9.83 6.64
C VAL A 158 -30.91 8.65 6.06
N SER A 159 -30.07 8.89 5.05
CA SER A 159 -29.30 7.83 4.39
C SER A 159 -28.29 7.22 5.35
N MET A 160 -28.39 5.92 5.57
CA MET A 160 -27.43 5.14 6.35
C MET A 160 -26.47 4.40 5.43
N SER A 161 -25.20 4.43 5.79
CA SER A 161 -24.11 3.77 5.08
C SER A 161 -23.16 3.13 6.07
N ALA A 162 -22.42 2.13 5.63
CA ALA A 162 -21.37 1.52 6.42
C ALA A 162 -20.13 1.29 5.55
N VAL A 163 -18.95 1.45 6.16
CA VAL A 163 -17.67 1.20 5.50
C VAL A 163 -16.85 0.23 6.33
N LEU A 164 -16.19 -0.71 5.67
CA LEU A 164 -15.30 -1.63 6.34
C LEU A 164 -13.91 -0.99 6.45
N VAL A 165 -13.30 -1.06 7.63
CA VAL A 165 -11.89 -0.77 7.85
C VAL A 165 -11.15 -2.10 8.02
N PRO A 166 -10.78 -2.77 6.90
CA PRO A 166 -10.12 -4.07 6.92
C PRO A 166 -8.62 -3.95 7.21
N PHE A 167 -8.20 -4.42 8.37
CA PHE A 167 -6.79 -4.66 8.67
C PHE A 167 -6.37 -6.01 8.12
N CYS A 168 -5.17 -6.08 7.55
CA CYS A 168 -4.64 -7.30 6.93
C CYS A 168 -3.11 -7.30 6.97
N TYR A 169 -2.53 -8.34 6.37
CA TYR A 169 -1.10 -8.41 6.06
C TYR A 169 -0.93 -8.31 4.54
N ASN A 170 -0.07 -7.41 4.08
CA ASN A 170 0.26 -7.30 2.66
C ASN A 170 1.16 -8.45 2.19
N ALA A 171 1.53 -8.46 0.91
CA ALA A 171 2.42 -9.48 0.33
C ALA A 171 3.82 -9.54 0.98
N ASN A 172 4.28 -8.47 1.63
CA ASN A 172 5.52 -8.42 2.40
C ASN A 172 5.33 -8.80 3.88
N ASN A 173 4.14 -9.28 4.24
CA ASN A 173 3.76 -9.64 5.61
C ASN A 173 3.84 -8.45 6.59
N GLU A 174 3.50 -7.25 6.10
CA GLU A 174 3.41 -6.03 6.88
C GLU A 174 1.96 -5.73 7.25
N PRO A 175 1.67 -5.37 8.52
CA PRO A 175 0.36 -4.89 8.95
C PRO A 175 -0.09 -3.70 8.12
N SER A 176 -1.22 -3.84 7.44
CA SER A 176 -1.73 -2.90 6.45
C SER A 176 -3.23 -2.70 6.60
N VAL A 177 -3.73 -1.60 6.05
CA VAL A 177 -5.17 -1.37 5.86
C VAL A 177 -5.51 -1.37 4.38
N ILE A 178 -6.65 -1.95 4.01
CA ILE A 178 -7.11 -1.95 2.61
C ILE A 178 -7.96 -0.71 2.35
N VAL A 179 -7.68 -0.04 1.24
CA VAL A 179 -8.48 1.06 0.70
C VAL A 179 -8.64 0.89 -0.81
N THR A 180 -9.70 1.45 -1.38
CA THR A 180 -10.06 1.30 -2.78
C THR A 180 -9.99 2.64 -3.50
N LEU A 181 -9.59 2.63 -4.77
CA LEU A 181 -9.81 3.73 -5.70
C LEU A 181 -11.16 3.53 -6.37
N ARG A 182 -12.10 4.45 -6.11
CA ARG A 182 -13.42 4.41 -6.74
C ARG A 182 -13.33 4.64 -8.24
N SER A 183 -14.04 3.80 -9.00
CA SER A 183 -14.11 3.83 -10.47
C SER A 183 -14.60 5.18 -11.00
N ALA A 184 -14.02 5.61 -12.12
CA ALA A 184 -14.47 6.77 -12.89
C ALA A 184 -15.94 6.69 -13.35
N LYS A 185 -16.48 5.46 -13.44
CA LYS A 185 -17.81 5.16 -13.96
C LYS A 185 -18.93 5.53 -12.98
N LEU A 186 -18.63 5.60 -11.69
CA LEU A 186 -19.60 5.91 -10.64
C LEU A 186 -20.17 7.32 -10.77
N LEU A 187 -21.41 7.54 -10.34
CA LEU A 187 -22.05 8.87 -10.40
C LEU A 187 -21.46 9.86 -9.38
N SER A 188 -20.98 9.37 -8.25
CA SER A 188 -20.48 10.18 -7.15
C SER A 188 -19.13 9.69 -6.62
N HIS A 189 -18.33 10.64 -6.12
CA HIS A 189 -17.04 10.36 -5.48
C HIS A 189 -16.05 9.58 -6.37
N LYS A 190 -16.10 9.81 -7.69
CA LYS A 190 -15.17 9.23 -8.68
C LYS A 190 -13.73 9.52 -8.29
N TRP A 191 -12.82 8.57 -8.50
CA TRP A 191 -11.37 8.73 -8.29
C TRP A 191 -10.96 9.08 -6.85
N MET A 192 -11.85 8.89 -5.88
CA MET A 192 -11.53 9.08 -4.47
C MET A 192 -11.02 7.77 -3.87
N ILE A 193 -9.99 7.86 -3.03
CA ILE A 193 -9.62 6.73 -2.18
C ILE A 193 -10.56 6.67 -0.98
N CYS A 194 -11.23 5.53 -0.80
CA CYS A 194 -12.11 5.30 0.34
C CYS A 194 -11.90 3.90 0.94
N PHE A 195 -12.51 3.70 2.10
CA PHE A 195 -12.77 2.36 2.58
C PHE A 195 -13.84 1.70 1.70
N PRO A 196 -13.78 0.37 1.47
CA PRO A 196 -14.85 -0.34 0.80
C PRO A 196 -16.15 -0.25 1.61
N GLY A 197 -17.28 -0.14 0.94
CA GLY A 197 -18.57 0.03 1.59
C GLY A 197 -19.52 0.96 0.86
N GLY A 198 -20.78 0.94 1.30
CA GLY A 198 -21.84 1.65 0.61
C GLY A 198 -23.07 1.91 1.46
N LYS A 199 -24.21 2.01 0.77
CA LYS A 199 -25.50 2.32 1.40
C LYS A 199 -26.09 1.05 2.01
N GLN A 200 -26.76 1.23 3.13
CA GLN A 200 -27.54 0.17 3.73
C GLN A 200 -28.70 -0.22 2.81
N SER A 201 -28.92 -1.52 2.68
CA SER A 201 -30.04 -2.13 1.97
C SER A 201 -31.05 -2.74 2.94
N GLU A 202 -32.24 -3.12 2.46
CA GLU A 202 -33.27 -3.76 3.29
C GLU A 202 -32.81 -5.13 3.83
N GLU A 203 -32.04 -5.88 3.05
CA GLU A 203 -31.49 -7.19 3.44
C GLU A 203 -30.46 -7.10 4.59
N ASP A 204 -29.89 -5.92 4.82
CA ASP A 204 -28.94 -5.69 5.91
C ASP A 204 -29.62 -5.63 7.29
N ASN A 205 -30.96 -5.53 7.37
CA ASN A 205 -31.74 -5.51 8.62
C ASN A 205 -31.21 -4.49 9.66
N ASP A 206 -30.87 -3.28 9.23
CA ASP A 206 -30.29 -2.23 10.08
C ASP A 206 -28.95 -2.59 10.74
N ASP A 207 -28.27 -3.62 10.24
CA ASP A 207 -26.95 -4.05 10.71
C ASP A 207 -25.84 -3.45 9.84
N ALA A 208 -25.16 -2.45 10.39
CA ALA A 208 -24.04 -1.80 9.74
C ALA A 208 -22.87 -2.76 9.44
N ALA A 209 -22.65 -3.80 10.26
CA ALA A 209 -21.60 -4.77 10.01
C ALA A 209 -21.94 -5.63 8.79
N LYS A 210 -23.19 -6.07 8.67
CA LYS A 210 -23.65 -6.79 7.46
C LYS A 210 -23.50 -5.94 6.20
N THR A 211 -23.94 -4.68 6.28
CA THR A 211 -23.81 -3.71 5.18
C THR A 211 -22.35 -3.58 4.72
N ALA A 212 -21.43 -3.32 5.65
CA ALA A 212 -20.02 -3.11 5.32
C ALA A 212 -19.37 -4.37 4.73
N VAL A 213 -19.70 -5.56 5.27
CA VAL A 213 -19.18 -6.84 4.76
C VAL A 213 -19.74 -7.15 3.37
N ARG A 214 -21.05 -7.02 3.16
CA ARG A 214 -21.71 -7.26 1.87
C ARG A 214 -21.10 -6.39 0.77
N GLU A 215 -21.07 -5.08 0.98
CA GLU A 215 -20.49 -4.13 0.02
C GLU A 215 -18.99 -4.42 -0.24
N THR A 216 -18.22 -4.79 0.79
CA THR A 216 -16.80 -5.16 0.59
C THR A 216 -16.65 -6.44 -0.22
N VAL A 217 -17.53 -7.43 -0.03
CA VAL A 217 -17.53 -8.68 -0.80
C VAL A 217 -17.88 -8.38 -2.27
N GLU A 218 -18.89 -7.55 -2.51
CA GLU A 218 -19.30 -7.11 -3.84
C GLU A 218 -18.21 -6.31 -4.56
N GLU A 219 -17.57 -5.36 -3.87
CA GLU A 219 -16.52 -4.50 -4.43
C GLU A 219 -15.22 -5.27 -4.72
N LEU A 220 -14.77 -6.12 -3.78
CA LEU A 220 -13.41 -6.69 -3.78
C LEU A 220 -13.36 -8.18 -4.13
N GLY A 221 -14.50 -8.88 -4.14
CA GLY A 221 -14.53 -10.33 -4.29
C GLY A 221 -13.82 -11.07 -3.14
N ILE A 222 -13.79 -10.47 -1.95
CA ILE A 222 -13.26 -11.11 -0.75
C ILE A 222 -14.31 -12.09 -0.20
N ASP A 223 -13.89 -13.30 0.15
CA ASP A 223 -14.80 -14.27 0.75
C ASP A 223 -15.21 -13.78 2.14
N ALA A 224 -16.52 -13.69 2.40
CA ALA A 224 -17.05 -13.17 3.67
C ALA A 224 -16.48 -13.92 4.90
N SER A 225 -16.19 -15.22 4.77
CA SER A 225 -15.58 -16.03 5.84
C SER A 225 -14.15 -15.61 6.20
N ALA A 226 -13.45 -14.90 5.31
CA ALA A 226 -12.12 -14.37 5.57
C ALA A 226 -12.15 -13.05 6.34
N ILE A 227 -13.32 -12.41 6.46
CA ILE A 227 -13.49 -11.12 7.15
C ILE A 227 -14.02 -11.38 8.56
N LYS A 228 -13.17 -11.14 9.56
CA LYS A 228 -13.57 -11.17 10.96
C LYS A 228 -13.89 -9.76 11.46
N VAL A 229 -15.18 -9.46 11.58
CA VAL A 229 -15.64 -8.20 12.17
C VAL A 229 -15.34 -8.17 13.66
N ILE A 230 -14.71 -7.09 14.13
CA ILE A 230 -14.40 -6.87 15.55
C ILE A 230 -15.46 -5.99 16.20
N GLY A 231 -15.94 -4.97 15.48
CA GLY A 231 -17.05 -4.14 15.94
C GLY A 231 -17.17 -2.81 15.20
N CYS A 232 -18.16 -2.02 15.60
CA CYS A 232 -18.52 -0.76 14.94
C CYS A 232 -18.10 0.46 15.77
N LEU A 233 -17.60 1.48 15.09
CA LEU A 233 -17.57 2.83 15.65
C LEU A 233 -18.97 3.46 15.55
N ASN A 234 -19.25 4.44 16.39
CA ASN A 234 -20.49 5.20 16.29
C ASN A 234 -20.53 5.97 14.95
N PRO A 235 -21.72 6.17 14.36
CA PRO A 235 -21.83 6.75 13.02
C PRO A 235 -21.33 8.20 12.96
N VAL A 236 -20.62 8.54 11.88
CA VAL A 236 -20.11 9.89 11.62
C VAL A 236 -21.01 10.56 10.57
N PRO A 237 -21.43 11.83 10.76
CA PRO A 237 -22.24 12.53 9.76
C PRO A 237 -21.44 12.77 8.48
N THR A 238 -22.11 12.67 7.34
CA THR A 238 -21.57 13.11 6.05
C THR A 238 -21.29 14.61 6.08
N ARG A 239 -20.44 15.09 5.17
CA ARG A 239 -20.11 16.53 5.06
C ARG A 239 -21.36 17.41 4.85
N GLN A 240 -22.36 16.90 4.12
CA GLN A 240 -23.62 17.60 3.85
C GLN A 240 -24.66 17.39 4.97
N ARG A 241 -24.36 16.56 5.97
CA ARG A 241 -25.24 16.17 7.08
C ARG A 241 -26.58 15.55 6.64
N ASP A 242 -26.61 15.01 5.43
CA ASP A 242 -27.73 14.31 4.78
C ASP A 242 -27.68 12.78 4.99
N GLY A 243 -26.65 12.29 5.68
CA GLY A 243 -26.42 10.87 5.89
C GLY A 243 -25.44 10.61 7.01
N PHE A 244 -25.29 9.33 7.36
CA PHE A 244 -24.32 8.86 8.34
C PHE A 244 -23.59 7.64 7.81
N ILE A 245 -22.30 7.59 8.12
CA ILE A 245 -21.42 6.48 7.77
C ILE A 245 -20.94 5.83 9.05
N THR A 246 -21.18 4.53 9.19
CA THR A 246 -20.73 3.70 10.31
C THR A 246 -19.43 2.99 9.92
N PRO A 247 -18.28 3.32 10.55
CA PRO A 247 -17.04 2.57 10.35
C PRO A 247 -17.09 1.23 11.07
N VAL A 248 -16.83 0.14 10.36
CA VAL A 248 -16.81 -1.23 10.89
C VAL A 248 -15.38 -1.74 10.84
N LEU A 249 -14.75 -1.99 11.98
CA LEU A 249 -13.36 -2.45 12.03
C LEU A 249 -13.33 -3.98 11.98
N ALA A 250 -12.50 -4.50 11.08
CA ALA A 250 -12.38 -5.93 10.83
C ALA A 250 -10.92 -6.33 10.58
N VAL A 251 -10.63 -7.61 10.79
CA VAL A 251 -9.37 -8.23 10.40
C VAL A 251 -9.65 -9.23 9.29
N VAL A 252 -8.91 -9.13 8.19
CA VAL A 252 -8.92 -10.13 7.12
C VAL A 252 -7.88 -11.20 7.46
N ASP A 253 -8.26 -12.47 7.29
CA ASP A 253 -7.38 -13.61 7.53
C ASP A 253 -6.03 -13.41 6.82
N ARG A 254 -4.95 -13.57 7.59
CA ARG A 254 -3.57 -13.36 7.16
C ARG A 254 -3.20 -14.25 5.98
N GLU A 255 -3.73 -15.47 5.93
CA GLU A 255 -3.41 -16.41 4.85
C GLU A 255 -4.27 -16.21 3.61
N TYR A 256 -5.32 -15.39 3.68
CA TYR A 256 -6.29 -15.21 2.61
C TYR A 256 -5.64 -14.76 1.29
N PHE A 257 -4.90 -13.65 1.33
CA PHE A 257 -4.20 -13.13 0.14
C PHE A 257 -2.98 -13.95 -0.27
N SER A 258 -2.50 -14.85 0.60
CA SER A 258 -1.39 -15.76 0.26
C SER A 258 -1.88 -17.01 -0.48
N LYS A 259 -3.14 -17.40 -0.28
CA LYS A 259 -3.76 -18.60 -0.88
C LYS A 259 -4.57 -18.31 -2.15
N LYS A 260 -4.99 -17.06 -2.35
CA LYS A 260 -5.86 -16.66 -3.47
C LYS A 260 -5.04 -16.03 -4.59
N ASP A 261 -5.09 -16.63 -5.78
CA ASP A 261 -4.30 -16.20 -6.94
C ASP A 261 -4.64 -14.77 -7.42
N ALA A 262 -5.92 -14.38 -7.33
CA ALA A 262 -6.39 -13.04 -7.69
C ALA A 262 -7.71 -12.69 -7.00
N LEU A 263 -7.91 -11.39 -6.72
CA LEU A 263 -9.20 -10.84 -6.30
C LEU A 263 -10.10 -10.59 -7.51
N SER A 264 -11.39 -10.89 -7.37
CA SER A 264 -12.40 -10.62 -8.40
C SER A 264 -13.01 -9.24 -8.17
N LEU A 265 -12.34 -8.20 -8.65
CA LEU A 265 -12.80 -6.82 -8.49
C LEU A 265 -14.03 -6.52 -9.32
N ASN A 266 -14.99 -5.80 -8.72
CA ASN A 266 -16.05 -5.17 -9.49
C ASN A 266 -15.54 -3.87 -10.14
N GLU A 267 -15.08 -3.95 -11.39
CA GLU A 267 -14.53 -2.82 -12.15
C GLU A 267 -15.54 -1.70 -12.46
N GLN A 268 -16.84 -1.90 -12.17
CA GLN A 268 -17.83 -0.84 -12.24
C GLN A 268 -17.71 0.12 -11.05
N GLU A 269 -17.15 -0.36 -9.94
CA GLU A 269 -17.11 0.36 -8.67
C GLU A 269 -15.70 0.63 -8.18
N VAL A 270 -14.78 -0.30 -8.40
CA VAL A 270 -13.38 -0.24 -7.94
C VAL A 270 -12.43 -0.31 -9.13
N GLU A 271 -11.53 0.66 -9.20
CA GLU A 271 -10.48 0.68 -10.22
C GLU A 271 -9.17 0.07 -9.74
N ARG A 272 -8.87 0.25 -8.44
CA ARG A 272 -7.62 -0.25 -7.85
C ARG A 272 -7.79 -0.50 -6.36
N ILE A 273 -7.13 -1.54 -5.85
CA ILE A 273 -6.97 -1.78 -4.41
C ILE A 273 -5.58 -1.34 -3.98
N PHE A 274 -5.50 -0.73 -2.80
CA PHE A 274 -4.24 -0.44 -2.13
C PHE A 274 -4.17 -1.14 -0.78
N PHE A 275 -3.00 -1.72 -0.50
CA PHE A 275 -2.62 -2.21 0.81
C PHE A 275 -1.66 -1.20 1.41
N VAL A 276 -2.12 -0.41 2.38
CA VAL A 276 -1.34 0.70 2.93
C VAL A 276 -0.71 0.26 4.25
N PRO A 277 0.62 0.10 4.34
CA PRO A 277 1.26 -0.32 5.58
C PRO A 277 1.03 0.70 6.70
N LEU A 278 0.67 0.21 7.89
CA LEU A 278 0.34 1.08 9.02
C LEU A 278 1.52 1.95 9.48
N HIS A 279 2.74 1.44 9.33
CA HIS A 279 3.94 2.20 9.69
C HIS A 279 4.12 3.43 8.80
N LYS A 280 3.80 3.34 7.49
CA LYS A 280 3.90 4.48 6.57
C LYS A 280 2.89 5.56 6.91
N LEU A 281 1.67 5.18 7.30
CA LEU A 281 0.66 6.12 7.76
C LEU A 281 1.10 6.94 8.99
N CYS A 282 2.12 6.48 9.73
CA CYS A 282 2.70 7.18 10.87
C CYS A 282 3.92 8.06 10.52
N GLU A 283 4.42 8.02 9.28
CA GLU A 283 5.56 8.84 8.87
C GLU A 283 5.11 10.24 8.45
N GLU A 284 5.73 11.27 9.02
CA GLU A 284 5.41 12.67 8.76
C GLU A 284 5.49 13.05 7.27
N LYS A 285 6.43 12.46 6.52
CA LYS A 285 6.62 12.75 5.09
C LYS A 285 5.39 12.42 4.25
N TYR A 286 4.60 11.43 4.66
CA TYR A 286 3.39 10.93 4.00
C TYR A 286 2.13 11.67 4.47
N TRP A 287 2.26 12.60 5.42
CA TRP A 287 1.13 13.31 5.99
C TRP A 287 1.09 14.77 5.58
N ARG A 288 -0.11 15.24 5.22
CA ARG A 288 -0.45 16.64 5.01
C ARG A 288 -1.80 16.91 5.69
N TYR A 289 -2.26 18.15 5.65
CA TYR A 289 -3.63 18.48 6.06
C TYR A 289 -4.21 19.55 5.14
N THR A 290 -5.54 19.59 5.10
CA THR A 290 -6.31 20.67 4.49
C THR A 290 -6.91 21.51 5.61
N GLN A 291 -6.65 22.81 5.58
CA GLN A 291 -7.31 23.77 6.45
C GLN A 291 -8.55 24.32 5.72
N TRP A 292 -9.71 24.20 6.35
CA TRP A 292 -10.98 24.65 5.82
C TRP A 292 -11.29 26.07 6.29
N LEU A 293 -12.11 26.79 5.53
CA LEU A 293 -12.52 28.17 5.84
C LEU A 293 -13.24 28.30 7.19
N ASN A 294 -13.91 27.24 7.64
CA ASN A 294 -14.58 27.16 8.95
C ASN A 294 -13.62 26.86 10.12
N GLY A 295 -12.30 26.89 9.89
CA GLY A 295 -11.27 26.72 10.92
C GLY A 295 -10.93 25.26 11.25
N TYR A 296 -11.63 24.29 10.66
CA TYR A 296 -11.32 22.87 10.85
C TYR A 296 -10.12 22.46 10.00
N ALA A 297 -9.39 21.43 10.45
CA ALA A 297 -8.33 20.79 9.69
C ALA A 297 -8.67 19.32 9.49
N THR A 298 -8.50 18.82 8.26
CA THR A 298 -8.63 17.39 7.96
C THR A 298 -7.31 16.83 7.46
N PRO A 299 -6.93 15.62 7.89
CA PRO A 299 -5.69 14.99 7.47
C PRO A 299 -5.76 14.60 5.99
N VAL A 300 -4.60 14.51 5.35
CA VAL A 300 -4.42 14.06 3.98
C VAL A 300 -3.25 13.10 3.97
N TYR A 301 -3.48 11.85 3.60
CA TYR A 301 -2.42 10.86 3.47
C TYR A 301 -2.01 10.73 2.01
N LYS A 302 -0.69 10.83 1.79
CA LYS A 302 -0.01 10.54 0.53
C LYS A 302 0.93 9.37 0.78
N ASP A 303 1.07 8.47 -0.17
CA ASP A 303 2.00 7.35 -0.07
C ASP A 303 2.50 7.03 -1.47
N ASP A 304 3.69 6.47 -1.56
CA ASP A 304 4.23 5.97 -2.82
C ASP A 304 3.39 4.79 -3.35
N VAL A 305 2.65 4.09 -2.46
CA VAL A 305 1.64 3.07 -2.82
C VAL A 305 0.54 3.65 -3.72
N PHE A 306 0.27 4.95 -3.64
CA PHE A 306 -0.77 5.60 -4.45
C PHE A 306 -0.23 6.20 -5.75
N ASN A 307 1.08 6.32 -5.94
CA ASN A 307 1.66 7.23 -6.95
C ASN A 307 1.98 6.55 -8.31
N ASP A 308 1.21 6.96 -9.33
CA ASP A 308 1.59 6.98 -10.77
C ASP A 308 1.59 8.43 -11.34
N GLY A 309 1.67 9.50 -10.52
CA GLY A 309 1.63 10.91 -11.02
C GLY A 309 1.06 11.93 -10.01
N ASP A 310 0.27 12.91 -10.47
CA ASP A 310 -0.49 13.88 -9.62
C ASP A 310 -1.57 13.23 -8.70
N ALA A 311 -1.63 11.90 -8.80
CA ALA A 311 -1.95 10.83 -7.86
C ALA A 311 -3.09 10.91 -6.82
N PRO A 312 -3.76 9.76 -6.61
CA PRO A 312 -4.79 9.59 -5.61
C PRO A 312 -4.22 9.72 -4.18
N ARG A 313 -5.03 10.31 -3.30
CA ARG A 313 -4.70 10.60 -1.89
C ARG A 313 -5.86 10.16 -1.02
N ILE A 314 -5.60 9.84 0.24
CA ILE A 314 -6.68 9.64 1.22
C ILE A 314 -7.00 11.01 1.82
N TRP A 315 -8.23 11.49 1.65
CA TRP A 315 -8.68 12.81 2.13
C TRP A 315 -10.16 12.78 2.51
N GLY A 316 -10.65 13.89 3.07
CA GLY A 316 -12.06 14.04 3.45
C GLY A 316 -12.46 13.16 4.64
N LEU A 317 -13.64 12.55 4.56
CA LEU A 317 -14.18 11.75 5.67
C LEU A 317 -13.39 10.47 5.89
N THR A 318 -12.90 9.82 4.83
CA THR A 318 -12.03 8.64 4.91
C THR A 318 -10.78 8.93 5.74
N SER A 319 -10.08 10.04 5.45
CA SER A 319 -8.86 10.38 6.18
C SER A 319 -9.16 10.77 7.63
N PHE A 320 -10.30 11.42 7.89
CA PHE A 320 -10.74 11.72 9.25
C PHE A 320 -10.98 10.45 10.09
N MET A 321 -11.72 9.48 9.54
CA MET A 321 -11.96 8.19 10.19
C MET A 321 -10.65 7.45 10.41
N LEU A 322 -9.78 7.39 9.39
CA LEU A 322 -8.47 6.76 9.48
C LEU A 322 -7.61 7.42 10.56
N TYR A 323 -7.57 8.75 10.64
CA TYR A 323 -6.82 9.48 11.66
C TYR A 323 -7.28 9.15 13.08
N ALA A 324 -8.59 9.14 13.33
CA ALA A 324 -9.12 8.77 14.63
C ALA A 324 -8.74 7.33 14.99
N ILE A 325 -8.87 6.40 14.05
CA ILE A 325 -8.50 5.00 14.22
C ILE A 325 -7.01 4.86 14.52
N LEU A 326 -6.12 5.54 13.79
CA LEU A 326 -4.68 5.49 14.04
C LEU A 326 -4.30 6.12 15.39
N MET A 327 -4.93 7.22 15.80
CA MET A 327 -4.73 7.80 17.14
C MET A 327 -5.17 6.85 18.27
N GLY A 328 -6.26 6.10 18.05
CA GLY A 328 -6.76 5.13 19.02
C GLY A 328 -5.93 3.86 19.08
N LEU A 329 -5.55 3.34 17.91
CA LEU A 329 -4.92 2.04 17.72
C LEU A 329 -3.40 2.09 17.87
N LEU A 330 -2.76 3.19 17.47
CA LEU A 330 -1.31 3.33 17.40
C LEU A 330 -0.77 4.50 18.26
N PRO A 331 -1.14 4.65 19.54
CA PRO A 331 -0.80 5.82 20.35
C PRO A 331 0.70 6.06 20.54
N ARG A 332 1.56 5.03 20.41
CA ARG A 332 3.02 5.17 20.52
C ARG A 332 3.71 5.58 19.22
N ALA A 333 3.09 5.33 18.06
CA ALA A 333 3.72 5.55 16.75
C ALA A 333 3.08 6.72 15.99
N PHE A 334 1.79 6.96 16.19
CA PHE A 334 1.03 8.00 15.51
C PHE A 334 1.00 9.29 16.36
N THR A 335 2.04 10.12 16.22
CA THR A 335 2.24 11.36 16.97
C THR A 335 1.78 12.62 16.24
N VAL A 336 1.17 12.45 15.06
CA VAL A 336 0.71 13.54 14.21
C VAL A 336 -0.40 14.33 14.90
N GLN A 337 -0.17 15.63 15.10
CA GLN A 337 -1.17 16.55 15.62
C GLN A 337 -1.69 17.43 14.49
N LEU A 338 -3.00 17.37 14.25
CA LEU A 338 -3.65 18.37 13.40
C LEU A 338 -3.59 19.74 14.09
N PRO A 339 -3.30 20.83 13.36
CA PRO A 339 -3.43 22.18 13.89
C PRO A 339 -4.92 22.52 14.06
N LEU A 340 -5.55 21.91 15.04
CA LEU A 340 -6.93 22.16 15.42
C LEU A 340 -6.95 23.45 16.23
N LYS A 341 -7.43 24.54 15.63
CA LYS A 341 -8.10 25.55 16.46
C LYS A 341 -9.39 24.88 16.93
N ILE A 342 -9.39 24.39 18.17
CA ILE A 342 -10.64 24.09 18.87
C ILE A 342 -11.41 25.40 18.84
N ALA A 343 -12.47 25.48 18.02
CA ALA A 343 -13.36 26.62 18.05
C ALA A 343 -13.80 26.78 19.51
N LYS A 344 -13.40 27.89 20.14
CA LYS A 344 -14.01 28.31 21.40
C LYS A 344 -15.49 28.38 21.12
N LYS A 345 -16.24 27.44 21.70
CA LYS A 345 -17.71 27.36 21.81
C LYS A 345 -18.42 28.57 21.17
N ALA A 346 -19.02 28.36 20.01
CA ALA A 346 -20.23 29.09 19.68
C ALA A 346 -21.34 28.43 20.49
N TYR A 347 -21.58 28.95 21.70
CA TYR A 347 -22.78 28.68 22.47
C TYR A 347 -23.96 29.44 21.88
#